data_AF-A0A933B5B5-F1
#
_entry.id   AF-A0A933B5B5-F1
#
_cell.length_a   1.000
_cell.length_b   1.000
_cell.length_c   1.000
_cell.angle_alpha   90.00
_cell.angle_beta   90.00
_cell.angle_gamma   90.00
#
_symmetry.space_group_name_H-M   'P 1'
#
loop_
_entity.id
_entity.type
_entity.pdbx_description
1 polymer ?
#
loop_
_entity_poly.entity_id
_entity_poly.type
_entity_poly.pdbx_seq_one_letter_code
_entity_poly.pdbx_strand_id
1 'polypeptide(L)'
;MRKVRLTREERAIEQTLDEFVPVGPKEFAEIAQAIAFRKKDAVLNIRISRYDLEHLKQKAGKLGIRYQTFISEILRRLAHA
;
A
#
# COMPACT_ATOMS: atom_id res chain seq x y z
N MET A 1 -17.43 26.74 23.41
CA MET A 1 -16.75 25.85 22.43
C MET A 1 -15.51 25.27 23.09
N ARG A 2 -15.35 23.94 23.13
CA ARG A 2 -14.15 23.29 23.70
C ARG A 2 -12.94 23.63 22.83
N LYS A 3 -11.84 24.11 23.43
CA LYS A 3 -10.56 24.28 22.74
C LYS A 3 -9.97 22.89 22.48
N VAL A 4 -10.10 22.39 21.25
CA VAL A 4 -9.44 21.16 20.81
C VAL A 4 -7.96 21.46 20.67
N ARG A 5 -7.10 20.68 21.35
CA ARG A 5 -5.64 20.77 21.15
C ARG A 5 -5.27 19.83 20.01
N LEU A 6 -4.83 20.40 18.90
CA LEU A 6 -4.28 19.63 17.78
C LEU A 6 -3.00 18.94 18.23
N THR A 7 -2.83 17.70 17.79
CA THR A 7 -1.58 16.96 17.87
C THR A 7 -0.53 17.58 16.96
N ARG A 8 0.74 17.16 17.12
CA ARG A 8 1.85 17.69 16.31
C ARG A 8 1.65 17.42 14.81
N GLU A 9 1.07 16.27 14.47
CA GLU A 9 0.79 15.86 13.09
C GLU A 9 -0.34 16.71 12.49
N GLU A 10 -1.44 16.88 13.22
CA GLU A 10 -2.58 17.70 12.77
C GLU A 10 -2.17 19.17 12.57
N ARG A 11 -1.33 19.71 13.47
CA ARG A 11 -0.80 21.07 13.32
C ARG A 11 0.15 21.20 12.12
N ALA A 12 0.90 20.15 11.78
CA ALA A 12 1.74 20.16 10.58
C ALA A 12 0.88 20.15 9.29
N ILE A 13 -0.19 19.36 9.27
CA ILE A 13 -1.15 19.32 8.15
C ILE A 13 -1.84 20.68 7.99
N GLU A 14 -2.23 21.33 9.09
CA GLU A 14 -2.84 22.67 9.05
C GLU A 14 -1.87 23.72 8.48
N GLN A 15 -0.57 23.62 8.80
CA GLN A 15 0.46 24.54 8.32
C GLN A 15 0.83 24.34 6.85
N THR A 16 0.75 23.11 6.33
CA THR A 16 1.04 22.83 4.92
C THR A 16 -0.19 22.93 4.02
N LEU A 17 -1.37 23.27 4.57
CA LEU A 17 -2.61 23.34 3.81
C LEU A 17 -2.53 24.33 2.64
N ASP A 18 -1.82 25.44 2.84
CA ASP A 18 -1.63 26.50 1.84
C ASP A 18 -0.71 26.06 0.67
N GLU A 19 0.00 24.95 0.80
CA GLU A 19 0.87 24.39 -0.26
C GLU A 19 0.09 23.55 -1.27
N PHE A 20 -1.15 23.14 -0.95
CA PHE A 20 -1.96 22.31 -1.84
C PHE A 20 -2.75 23.18 -2.82
N VAL A 21 -2.43 23.05 -4.11
CA VAL A 21 -3.13 23.76 -5.19
C VAL A 21 -4.22 22.84 -5.76
N PRO A 22 -5.46 23.32 -5.98
CA PRO A 22 -6.48 22.52 -6.64
C PRO A 22 -6.05 22.19 -8.08
N VAL A 23 -5.90 20.90 -8.37
CA VAL A 23 -5.61 20.39 -9.71
C VAL A 23 -6.86 20.43 -10.59
N GLY A 24 -6.68 20.50 -11.91
CA GLY A 24 -7.78 20.44 -12.86
C GLY A 24 -8.53 19.09 -12.81
N PRO A 25 -9.78 19.02 -13.29
CA PRO A 25 -10.61 17.81 -13.19
C PRO A 25 -10.01 16.58 -13.89
N LYS A 26 -9.26 16.80 -14.98
CA LYS A 26 -8.56 15.73 -15.71
C LYS A 26 -7.40 15.16 -14.90
N GLU A 27 -6.53 16.02 -14.39
CA GLU A 27 -5.37 15.64 -13.58
C GLU A 27 -5.82 14.98 -12.27
N PHE A 28 -6.89 15.49 -11.65
CA PHE A 28 -7.51 14.84 -10.51
C PHE A 28 -7.95 13.41 -10.82
N ALA A 29 -8.63 13.19 -11.95
CA ALA A 29 -9.09 11.86 -12.34
C ALA A 29 -7.93 10.89 -12.61
N GLU A 30 -6.85 11.36 -13.22
CA GLU A 30 -5.63 10.58 -13.44
C GLU A 30 -4.96 10.19 -12.12
N ILE A 31 -4.82 11.13 -11.18
CA ILE A 31 -4.27 10.87 -9.84
C ILE A 31 -5.17 9.88 -9.08
N ALA A 32 -6.49 10.10 -9.09
CA ALA A 32 -7.44 9.24 -8.42
C ALA A 32 -7.41 7.80 -8.99
N GLN A 33 -7.35 7.64 -10.31
CA GLN A 33 -7.20 6.33 -10.94
C GLN A 33 -5.89 5.65 -10.57
N ALA A 34 -4.76 6.39 -10.58
CA ALA A 34 -3.47 5.84 -10.21
C ALA A 34 -3.44 5.33 -8.76
N ILE A 35 -4.09 6.06 -7.84
CA ILE A 35 -4.24 5.65 -6.44
C ILE A 35 -5.15 4.41 -6.34
N ALA A 36 -6.30 4.42 -7.01
CA ALA A 36 -7.24 3.32 -7.00
C ALA A 36 -6.61 2.03 -7.55
N PHE A 37 -5.87 2.12 -8.66
CA PHE A 37 -5.18 0.98 -9.27
C PHE A 37 -4.11 0.35 -8.37
N ARG A 38 -3.44 1.16 -7.53
CA ARG A 38 -2.42 0.68 -6.59
C ARG A 38 -3.00 0.15 -5.28
N LYS A 39 -4.30 0.31 -5.05
CA LYS A 39 -4.94 -0.10 -3.82
C LYS A 39 -4.94 -1.62 -3.72
N LYS A 40 -4.43 -2.15 -2.61
CA LYS A 40 -4.35 -3.59 -2.32
C LYS A 40 -5.65 -4.07 -1.65
N ASP A 41 -6.80 -3.88 -2.29
CA ASP A 41 -8.10 -4.24 -1.71
C ASP A 41 -8.69 -5.56 -2.23
N ALA A 42 -8.10 -6.15 -3.28
CA ALA A 42 -8.45 -7.50 -3.71
C ALA A 42 -7.81 -8.58 -2.81
N VAL A 43 -8.63 -9.50 -2.30
CA VAL A 43 -8.18 -10.66 -1.50
C VAL A 43 -8.06 -11.89 -2.39
N LEU A 44 -6.89 -12.53 -2.39
CA LEU A 44 -6.63 -13.77 -3.13
C LEU A 44 -6.43 -14.94 -2.14
N ASN A 45 -7.33 -15.92 -2.18
CA ASN A 45 -7.22 -17.15 -1.40
C ASN A 45 -6.68 -18.28 -2.28
N ILE A 46 -5.50 -18.81 -1.95
CA ILE A 46 -4.83 -19.86 -2.74
C ILE A 46 -4.69 -21.13 -1.89
N ARG A 47 -5.04 -22.28 -2.45
CA ARG A 47 -4.70 -23.59 -1.86
C ARG A 47 -3.35 -24.04 -2.40
N ILE A 48 -2.43 -24.37 -1.50
CA ILE A 48 -1.11 -24.90 -1.85
C ILE A 48 -0.78 -26.08 -0.94
N SER A 49 0.14 -26.95 -1.36
CA SER A 49 0.59 -28.05 -0.52
C SER A 49 1.31 -27.53 0.73
N ARG A 50 1.22 -28.27 1.84
CA ARG A 50 1.93 -27.91 3.08
C ARG A 50 3.44 -27.86 2.88
N TYR A 51 3.96 -28.77 2.06
CA TYR A 51 5.39 -28.84 1.74
C TYR A 51 5.86 -27.55 1.05
N ASP A 52 5.12 -27.09 0.04
CA ASP A 52 5.46 -25.86 -0.68
C ASP A 52 5.37 -24.63 0.22
N LEU A 53 4.34 -24.57 1.10
CA LEU A 53 4.19 -23.47 2.06
C LEU A 53 5.40 -23.33 2.97
N GLU A 54 5.92 -24.44 3.49
CA GLU A 54 7.10 -24.42 4.37
C GLU A 54 8.36 -24.01 3.60
N HIS A 55 8.54 -24.47 2.37
CA HIS A 55 9.65 -24.02 1.52
C HIS A 55 9.58 -22.52 1.21
N LEU A 56 8.39 -21.97 0.95
CA LEU A 56 8.19 -20.54 0.76
C LEU A 56 8.54 -19.74 2.02
N LYS A 57 8.12 -20.21 3.20
CA LYS A 57 8.50 -19.60 4.48
C LYS A 57 10.00 -19.60 4.70
N GLN A 58 10.67 -20.71 4.43
CA GLN A 58 12.13 -20.80 4.56
C GLN A 58 12.85 -19.84 3.61
N LYS A 59 12.43 -19.76 2.34
CA LYS A 59 12.99 -18.81 1.37
C LYS A 59 12.78 -17.37 1.80
N ALA A 60 11.58 -17.02 2.26
CA ALA A 60 11.28 -15.68 2.76
C ALA A 60 12.10 -15.34 4.02
N GLY A 61 12.26 -16.30 4.93
CA GLY A 61 13.09 -16.16 6.13
C GLY A 61 14.57 -15.90 5.81
N LYS A 62 15.14 -16.58 4.81
CA LYS A 62 16.51 -16.31 4.32
C LYS A 62 16.68 -14.89 3.77
N LEU A 63 15.61 -14.30 3.25
CA LEU A 63 15.57 -12.92 2.75
C LEU A 63 15.19 -11.89 3.82
N GLY A 64 14.91 -12.33 5.06
CA GLY A 64 14.50 -11.45 6.16
C GLY A 64 13.11 -10.83 6.00
N ILE A 65 12.24 -11.41 5.16
CA ILE A 65 10.90 -10.88 4.89
C ILE A 65 9.81 -11.89 5.23
N ARG A 66 8.59 -11.41 5.46
CA ARG A 66 7.42 -12.27 5.67
C ARG A 66 7.08 -13.03 4.40
N TYR A 67 6.65 -14.29 4.54
CA TYR A 67 6.31 -15.14 3.39
C TYR A 67 5.17 -14.56 2.54
N GLN A 68 4.20 -13.87 3.15
CA GLN A 68 3.15 -13.19 2.41
C GLN A 68 3.72 -12.07 1.53
N THR A 69 4.65 -11.26 2.06
CA THR A 69 5.34 -10.21 1.30
C THR A 69 6.12 -10.82 0.14
N PHE A 70 6.85 -11.91 0.39
CA PHE A 70 7.58 -12.63 -0.65
C PHE A 70 6.66 -13.10 -1.79
N ILE A 71 5.51 -13.71 -1.46
CA ILE A 71 4.53 -14.16 -2.45
C ILE A 71 3.94 -12.96 -3.21
N SER A 72 3.57 -11.88 -2.51
CA SER A 72 3.06 -10.67 -3.14
C SER A 72 4.05 -10.05 -4.12
N GLU A 73 5.34 -10.05 -3.81
CA GLU A 73 6.40 -9.54 -4.70
C GLU A 73 6.57 -10.39 -5.96
N ILE A 74 6.52 -11.72 -5.83
CA ILE A 74 6.57 -12.62 -6.99
C ILE A 74 5.37 -12.38 -7.91
N LEU A 75 4.16 -12.35 -7.35
CA LEU A 75 2.94 -12.11 -8.11
C LEU A 75 2.98 -10.74 -8.81
N ARG A 76 3.46 -9.70 -8.11
CA ARG A 76 3.63 -8.36 -8.68
C ARG A 76 4.62 -8.36 -9.83
N ARG A 77 5.77 -9.03 -9.67
CA ARG A 77 6.78 -9.15 -10.74
C ARG A 77 6.21 -9.87 -11.97
N LEU A 78 5.39 -10.89 -11.78
CA LEU A 78 4.75 -11.62 -12.88
C LEU A 78 3.64 -10.81 -13.57
N ALA A 79 2.90 -9.98 -12.83
CA ALA A 79 1.81 -9.18 -13.40
C ALA A 79 2.30 -7.96 -14.21
N HIS A 80 3.53 -7.52 -14.00
CA HIS A 80 4.13 -6.35 -14.67
C HIS A 80 5.36 -6.70 -15.53
N ALA A 81 5.64 -7.98 -15.74
CA ALA A 81 6.62 -8.48 -16.71
C ALA A 81 5.94 -8.69 -18.06
#